data_AF-A0A0Q4JF20-F1
#
_entry.id   AF-A0A0Q4JF20-F1
#
_cell.length_a   1.000
_cell.length_b   1.000
_cell.length_c   1.000
_cell.angle_alpha   90.00
_cell.angle_beta   90.00
_cell.angle_gamma   90.00
#
_symmetry.space_group_name_H-M   'P 1'
#
loop_
_entity.id
_entity.type
_entity.pdbx_description
1 polymer ?
#
loop_
_entity_poly.entity_id
_entity_poly.type
_entity_poly.pdbx_seq_one_letter_code
_entity_poly.pdbx_strand_id
1 'polypeptide(L)'
;MSEEYARGRRDGLRLALSILEAEEAKWEALLGESPSWRTNATRAIRHKAYQVARKRVQTALNRFLPKSESALPVEVASMIDQAGL
;
A
#
# COMPACT_ATOMS: atom_id res chain seq x y z
N MET A 1 13.78 0.15 18.59
CA MET A 1 13.87 0.66 17.20
C MET A 1 13.37 2.09 17.20
N SER A 2 14.14 3.08 16.71
CA SER A 2 13.74 4.49 16.72
C SER A 2 12.41 4.70 15.98
N GLU A 3 11.54 5.55 16.53
CA GLU A 3 10.24 5.88 15.94
C GLU A 3 10.37 6.49 14.53
N GLU A 4 11.42 7.26 14.31
CA GLU A 4 11.76 7.87 13.01
C GLU A 4 12.01 6.80 11.93
N TYR A 5 12.73 5.75 12.29
CA TYR A 5 12.99 4.63 11.38
C TYR A 5 11.70 3.85 11.04
N ALA A 6 10.80 3.68 12.01
CA ALA A 6 9.49 3.07 11.77
C ALA A 6 8.59 3.95 10.90
N ARG A 7 8.70 5.28 11.02
CA ARG A 7 7.99 6.26 10.17
C ARG A 7 8.50 6.22 8.74
N GLY A 8 9.81 6.34 8.53
CA GLY A 8 10.43 6.27 7.19
C GLY A 8 10.12 4.97 6.46
N ARG A 9 10.07 3.83 7.17
CA ARG A 9 9.65 2.55 6.59
C ARG A 9 8.19 2.55 6.11
N ARG A 10 7.26 3.12 6.90
CA ARG A 10 5.85 3.22 6.52
C ARG A 10 5.67 4.11 5.30
N ASP A 11 6.36 5.24 5.26
CA ASP A 11 6.26 6.20 4.16
C ASP A 11 6.87 5.64 2.87
N GLY A 12 8.00 4.93 2.97
CA GLY A 12 8.57 4.19 1.84
C GLY A 12 7.62 3.12 1.28
N LEU A 13 6.87 2.42 2.14
CA LEU A 13 5.86 1.45 1.70
C LEU A 13 4.64 2.11 1.04
N ARG A 14 4.22 3.29 1.53
CA ARG A 14 3.16 4.08 0.89
C ARG A 14 3.57 4.57 -0.50
N LEU A 15 4.81 5.04 -0.65
CA LEU A 15 5.38 5.42 -1.94
C LEU A 15 5.46 4.22 -2.89
N ALA A 16 5.88 3.06 -2.40
CA ALA A 16 5.92 1.84 -3.21
C ALA A 16 4.51 1.45 -3.71
N LEU A 17 3.46 1.61 -2.90
CA LEU A 17 2.08 1.38 -3.33
C LEU A 17 1.65 2.34 -4.44
N SER A 18 1.92 3.64 -4.30
CA SER A 18 1.52 4.62 -5.33
C SER A 18 2.21 4.37 -6.67
N ILE A 19 3.48 3.96 -6.65
CA ILE A 19 4.22 3.59 -7.87
C ILE A 19 3.60 2.34 -8.52
N LEU A 20 3.29 1.31 -7.72
CA LEU A 20 2.68 0.09 -8.24
C LEU A 20 1.27 0.32 -8.81
N GLU A 21 0.50 1.22 -8.21
CA GLU A 21 -0.82 1.62 -8.72
C GLU A 21 -0.71 2.37 -10.06
N ALA A 22 0.26 3.27 -10.20
CA ALA A 22 0.50 3.96 -11.47
C ALA A 22 0.91 2.99 -12.59
N GLU A 23 1.79 2.02 -12.29
CA GLU A 23 2.17 0.99 -13.25
C GLU A 23 1.00 0.07 -13.60
N GLU A 24 0.19 -0.35 -12.62
CA GLU A 24 -1.00 -1.17 -12.85
C GLU A 24 -1.96 -0.47 -13.83
N ALA A 25 -2.29 0.81 -13.59
CA ALA A 25 -3.18 1.60 -14.43
C ALA A 25 -2.67 1.74 -15.89
N LYS A 26 -1.35 1.89 -16.06
CA LYS A 26 -0.73 1.92 -17.39
C LYS A 26 -0.96 0.64 -18.18
N TRP A 27 -0.85 -0.52 -17.53
CA TRP A 27 -1.06 -1.80 -18.20
C TRP A 27 -2.53 -2.11 -18.42
N GLU A 28 -3.39 -1.72 -17.48
CA GLU A 28 -4.85 -1.83 -17.60
C GLU A 28 -5.36 -1.10 -18.85
N ALA A 29 -4.91 0.14 -19.07
CA ALA A 29 -5.26 0.94 -20.25
C ALA A 29 -4.82 0.34 -21.60
N LEU A 30 -3.92 -0.66 -21.59
CA LEU A 30 -3.39 -1.30 -22.80
C LEU A 30 -3.98 -2.68 -23.06
N LEU A 31 -4.86 -3.18 -22.19
CA LEU A 31 -5.47 -4.51 -22.35
C LEU A 31 -6.44 -4.51 -23.53
N GLY A 32 -6.25 -5.43 -24.48
CA GLY A 32 -7.13 -5.57 -25.65
C GLY A 32 -6.80 -4.63 -26.82
N GLU A 33 -5.98 -3.61 -26.60
CA GLU A 33 -5.64 -2.58 -27.61
C GLU A 33 -4.78 -3.09 -28.78
N SER A 34 -4.19 -4.29 -28.69
CA SER A 34 -3.35 -4.85 -29.76
C SER A 34 -4.14 -5.84 -30.63
N PRO A 35 -3.99 -5.82 -31.97
CA PRO A 35 -4.52 -6.87 -32.85
C PRO A 35 -3.88 -8.24 -32.62
N SER A 36 -2.65 -8.27 -32.08
CA SER A 36 -1.95 -9.52 -31.73
C SER A 36 -2.41 -10.05 -30.37
N TRP A 37 -2.95 -11.27 -30.37
CA TRP A 37 -3.37 -11.99 -29.16
C TRP A 37 -2.19 -12.23 -28.18
N ARG A 38 -0.98 -12.51 -28.70
CA ARG A 38 0.21 -12.74 -27.88
C ARG A 38 0.61 -11.49 -27.10
N THR A 39 0.47 -10.33 -27.73
CA THR A 39 0.75 -9.04 -27.09
C THR A 39 -0.25 -8.79 -25.97
N ASN A 40 -1.55 -9.00 -26.21
CA ASN A 40 -2.58 -8.84 -25.18
C ASN A 40 -2.38 -9.83 -24.02
N ALA A 41 -2.04 -11.09 -24.30
CA ALA A 41 -1.71 -12.07 -23.27
C ALA A 41 -0.53 -11.63 -22.41
N THR A 42 0.54 -11.11 -23.02
CA THR A 42 1.69 -10.58 -22.29
C THR A 42 1.32 -9.37 -21.42
N ARG A 43 0.49 -8.46 -21.93
CA ARG A 43 -0.01 -7.30 -21.17
C ARG A 43 -0.86 -7.74 -19.97
N ALA A 44 -1.73 -8.73 -20.14
CA ALA A 44 -2.54 -9.30 -19.06
C ALA A 44 -1.67 -9.94 -17.95
N ILE A 45 -0.62 -10.67 -18.33
CA ILE A 45 0.35 -11.24 -17.37
C ILE A 45 1.04 -10.13 -16.57
N ARG A 46 1.50 -9.06 -17.24
CA ARG A 46 2.15 -7.93 -16.57
C ARG A 46 1.20 -7.21 -15.61
N HIS A 47 -0.01 -6.87 -16.08
CA HIS A 47 -1.06 -6.28 -15.24
C HIS A 47 -1.30 -7.13 -13.97
N LYS A 48 -1.41 -8.46 -14.13
CA LYS A 48 -1.60 -9.35 -12.98
C LYS A 48 -0.38 -9.38 -12.05
N ALA A 49 0.83 -9.33 -12.58
CA ALA A 49 2.04 -9.27 -11.78
C ALA A 49 2.09 -8.00 -10.89
N TYR A 50 1.68 -6.84 -11.42
CA TYR A 50 1.57 -5.60 -10.65
C TYR A 50 0.50 -5.70 -9.55
N GLN A 51 -0.66 -6.29 -9.84
CA GLN A 51 -1.68 -6.55 -8.82
C GLN A 51 -1.14 -7.38 -7.64
N VAL A 52 -0.39 -8.45 -7.95
CA VAL A 52 0.20 -9.31 -6.92
C VAL A 52 1.26 -8.54 -6.12
N ALA A 53 2.13 -7.77 -6.79
CA ALA A 53 3.14 -6.95 -6.13
C ALA A 53 2.50 -5.92 -5.18
N ARG A 54 1.49 -5.18 -5.67
CA ARG A 54 0.73 -4.21 -4.89
C ARG A 54 0.11 -4.86 -3.66
N LYS A 55 -0.51 -6.03 -3.80
CA LYS A 55 -1.10 -6.75 -2.67
C LYS A 55 -0.06 -7.18 -1.62
N ARG A 56 1.14 -7.56 -2.05
CA ARG A 56 2.24 -7.91 -1.15
C ARG A 56 2.75 -6.70 -0.38
N VAL A 57 2.93 -5.56 -1.04
CA VAL A 57 3.33 -4.31 -0.38
C VAL A 57 2.25 -3.85 0.58
N GLN A 58 0.98 -3.91 0.19
CA GLN A 58 -0.15 -3.60 1.09
C GLN A 58 -0.16 -4.51 2.32
N THR A 59 0.10 -5.80 2.13
CA THR A 59 0.21 -6.76 3.24
C THR A 59 1.37 -6.43 4.17
N ALA A 60 2.53 -6.05 3.61
CA ALA A 60 3.68 -5.61 4.41
C ALA A 60 3.35 -4.33 5.20
N LEU A 61 2.76 -3.33 4.55
CA LEU A 61 2.31 -2.09 5.19
C LEU A 61 1.31 -2.38 6.32
N ASN A 62 0.33 -3.24 6.10
CA ASN A 62 -0.66 -3.65 7.11
C ASN A 62 -0.07 -4.45 8.28
N ARG A 63 1.14 -4.99 8.14
CA ARG A 63 1.89 -5.61 9.26
C ARG A 63 2.69 -4.56 10.04
N PHE A 64 3.13 -3.49 9.39
CA PHE A 64 3.84 -2.38 10.03
C PHE A 64 2.93 -1.32 10.62
N LEU A 65 1.71 -1.19 10.09
CA LEU A 65 0.62 -0.53 10.77
C LEU A 65 0.16 -1.48 11.88
N PRO A 66 0.29 -1.12 13.16
CA PRO A 66 -0.21 -1.96 14.23
C PRO A 66 -1.70 -2.27 13.98
N LYS A 67 -2.05 -3.57 13.96
CA LYS A 67 -3.46 -4.02 13.91
C LYS A 67 -4.19 -3.79 15.22
N SER A 68 -3.44 -3.52 16.28
CA SER A 68 -3.98 -3.02 17.51
C SER A 68 -4.43 -1.57 17.28
N GLU A 69 -5.72 -1.41 17.05
CA GLU A 69 -6.54 -0.66 18.00
C GLU A 69 -6.19 -1.13 19.43
N SER A 70 -4.99 -0.83 19.92
CA SER A 70 -4.95 -0.26 21.25
C SER A 70 -5.52 1.12 20.97
N ALA A 71 -6.83 1.26 21.20
CA ALA A 71 -7.43 2.52 21.56
C ALA A 71 -6.36 3.38 22.23
N LEU A 72 -6.23 4.64 21.79
CA LEU A 72 -5.40 5.69 22.41
C LEU A 72 -4.94 5.22 23.78
N PRO A 73 -3.62 5.02 24.02
CA PRO A 73 -3.13 4.51 25.30
C PRO A 73 -3.97 5.15 26.38
N VAL A 74 -4.59 4.39 27.29
CA VAL A 74 -5.60 4.95 28.20
C VAL A 74 -5.08 6.22 28.89
N GLU A 75 -3.77 6.33 29.08
CA GLU A 75 -3.05 7.54 29.47
C GLU A 75 -3.19 8.75 28.51
N VAL A 76 -3.10 8.57 27.20
CA VAL A 76 -3.34 9.62 26.19
C VAL A 76 -4.83 9.98 26.12
N ALA A 77 -5.74 9.00 26.20
CA ALA A 77 -7.18 9.28 26.24
C ALA A 77 -7.56 10.04 27.52
N SER A 78 -7.00 9.67 28.68
CA SER A 78 -7.24 10.35 29.95
C SER A 78 -6.59 11.74 30.03
N MET A 79 -5.44 11.94 29.38
CA MET A 79 -4.82 13.26 29.25
C MET A 79 -5.61 14.20 28.34
N ILE A 80 -6.24 13.69 27.28
CA ILE A 80 -7.13 14.47 26.40
C ILE A 80 -8.41 14.87 27.17
N ASP A 81 -9.00 13.93 27.92
CA ASP A 81 -10.18 14.16 28.75
C ASP A 81 -9.88 15.15 29.91
N GLN A 82 -8.69 15.08 30.52
CA GLN A 82 -8.22 16.07 31.49
C GLN A 82 -7.90 17.44 30.87
N ALA A 83 -7.49 17.48 29.61
CA ALA A 83 -7.21 18.71 28.88
C ALA A 83 -8.48 19.39 28.34
N GLY A 84 -9.65 18.74 28.45
CA GLY A 84 -10.94 19.28 28.01
C GLY A 84 -11.05 19.43 26.48
N LEU A 85 -10.37 18.57 25.73
CA LEU A 85 -10.45 18.48 24.26
C LEU A 85 -11.24 17.27 23.81
#